data_AF-A0A2V8LMI3-F1
#
_entry.id   AF-A0A2V8LMI3-F1
#
_cell.length_a   1.000
_cell.length_b   1.000
_cell.length_c   1.000
_cell.angle_alpha   90.00
_cell.angle_beta   90.00
_cell.angle_gamma   90.00
#
_symmetry.space_group_name_H-M   'P 1'
#
loop_
_entity.id
_entity.type
_entity.pdbx_description
1 polymer ?
#
loop_
_entity_poly.entity_id
_entity_poly.type
_entity_poly.pdbx_seq_one_letter_code
_entity_poly.pdbx_strand_id
1 'polypeptide(L)'
;MSFLGWFRRNKVDPEIARRAMLLQRGRIGEATILDTDVDPEGHEILSYCYTVGGVDYETVQRLNEEQLSRKDNYLPGSRVDLRYDPHRPANSIVV
;
A
#
# COMPACT_ATOMS: atom_id res chain seq x y z
N MET A 1 16.52 -8.16 -41.44
CA MET A 1 16.56 -6.81 -40.83
C MET A 1 15.17 -6.52 -40.27
N SER A 2 14.91 -6.83 -38.99
CA SER A 2 13.57 -6.70 -38.40
C SER A 2 13.40 -5.32 -37.77
N PHE A 3 12.52 -4.49 -38.37
CA PHE A 3 12.22 -3.10 -37.98
C PHE A 3 11.15 -2.97 -36.86
N LEU A 4 10.76 -4.07 -36.19
CA LEU A 4 9.64 -4.06 -35.23
C LEU A 4 10.02 -3.91 -33.74
N GLY A 5 11.30 -3.67 -33.42
CA GLY A 5 11.79 -3.70 -32.03
C GLY A 5 11.50 -2.46 -31.16
N TRP A 6 10.96 -1.38 -31.72
CA TRP A 6 11.03 -0.06 -31.07
C TRP A 6 9.92 0.25 -30.04
N PHE A 7 8.82 -0.51 -30.02
CA PHE A 7 7.68 -0.24 -29.12
C PHE A 7 7.67 -1.07 -27.82
N ARG A 8 8.84 -1.41 -27.26
CA ARG A 8 8.89 -1.83 -25.84
C ARG A 8 8.71 -0.61 -24.95
N ARG A 9 7.45 -0.19 -24.76
CA ARG A 9 7.07 0.65 -23.61
C ARG A 9 7.58 -0.06 -22.36
N ASN A 10 8.48 0.60 -21.63
CA ASN A 10 8.93 0.16 -20.32
C ASN A 10 7.66 0.03 -19.45
N LYS A 11 7.22 -1.20 -19.19
CA LYS A 11 6.08 -1.43 -18.29
C LYS A 11 6.58 -1.07 -16.90
N VAL A 12 6.23 0.12 -16.44
CA VAL A 12 6.41 0.50 -15.03
C VAL A 12 5.76 -0.59 -14.19
N ASP A 13 6.40 -0.96 -13.10
CA ASP A 13 5.87 -1.96 -12.17
C ASP A 13 4.44 -1.57 -11.79
N PRO A 14 3.44 -2.45 -12.03
CA PRO A 14 2.05 -2.15 -11.70
C PRO A 14 1.84 -1.76 -10.24
N GLU A 15 2.69 -2.23 -9.32
CA GLU A 15 2.60 -1.85 -7.91
C GLU A 15 2.99 -0.38 -7.70
N ILE A 16 4.07 0.08 -8.34
CA ILE A 16 4.52 1.48 -8.25
C ILE A 16 3.45 2.41 -8.81
N ALA A 17 2.85 2.03 -9.95
CA ALA A 17 1.75 2.79 -10.55
C ALA A 17 0.52 2.84 -9.63
N ARG A 18 0.17 1.72 -8.98
CA ARG A 18 -0.94 1.64 -8.01
C ARG A 18 -0.70 2.56 -6.83
N ARG A 19 0.48 2.48 -6.21
CA ARG A 19 0.85 3.33 -5.05
C ARG A 19 0.78 4.81 -5.42
N ALA A 20 1.36 5.20 -6.55
CA ALA A 20 1.33 6.58 -7.04
C ALA A 20 -0.11 7.08 -7.26
N MET A 21 -0.99 6.25 -7.83
CA MET A 21 -2.40 6.60 -8.02
C MET A 21 -3.12 6.83 -6.68
N LEU A 22 -2.93 5.97 -5.69
CA LEU A 22 -3.55 6.10 -4.36
C LEU A 22 -3.03 7.32 -3.60
N LEU A 23 -1.73 7.60 -3.67
CA LEU A 23 -1.15 8.79 -3.05
C LEU A 23 -1.70 10.09 -3.67
N GLN A 24 -1.94 10.12 -4.98
CA GLN A 24 -2.45 11.30 -5.67
C GLN A 24 -3.96 11.48 -5.57
N ARG A 25 -4.74 10.40 -5.65
CA ARG A 25 -6.20 10.44 -5.84
C ARG A 25 -7.00 9.66 -4.81
N GLY A 26 -6.36 8.85 -3.99
CA GLY A 26 -7.04 8.08 -2.95
C GLY A 26 -7.69 9.00 -1.93
N ARG A 27 -8.83 8.56 -1.38
CA ARG A 27 -9.51 9.22 -0.27
C ARG A 27 -8.79 8.89 1.03
N ILE A 28 -8.66 9.88 1.90
CA ILE A 28 -8.03 9.72 3.21
C ILE A 28 -9.01 9.02 4.15
N GLY A 29 -8.51 8.05 4.89
CA GLY A 29 -9.21 7.36 5.97
C GLY A 29 -8.25 7.01 7.10
N GLU A 30 -8.77 6.36 8.13
CA GLU A 30 -8.02 5.92 9.29
C GLU A 30 -7.96 4.39 9.30
N ALA A 31 -6.78 3.83 9.54
CA ALA A 31 -6.55 2.40 9.72
C ALA A 31 -6.06 2.12 11.13
N THR A 32 -6.39 0.94 11.62
CA THR A 32 -5.80 0.38 12.85
C THR A 32 -4.77 -0.67 12.46
N ILE A 33 -3.57 -0.55 13.00
CA ILE A 33 -2.53 -1.56 12.79
C ILE A 33 -2.88 -2.81 13.59
N LEU A 34 -2.82 -3.96 12.91
CA LEU A 34 -3.04 -5.26 13.52
C LEU A 34 -1.72 -5.86 13.98
N ASP A 35 -0.76 -5.96 13.07
CA ASP A 35 0.54 -6.58 13.34
C ASP A 35 1.62 -6.12 12.36
N THR A 36 2.88 -6.33 12.73
CA THR A 36 4.04 -6.18 11.84
C THR A 36 4.86 -7.46 11.87
N ASP A 37 5.15 -8.00 10.70
CA ASP A 37 5.91 -9.25 10.52
C ASP A 37 7.06 -9.04 9.54
N VAL A 38 8.00 -9.98 9.48
CA VAL A 38 9.13 -9.95 8.54
C VAL A 38 9.02 -11.14 7.60
N ASP A 39 9.01 -10.86 6.30
CA ASP A 39 8.95 -11.93 5.30
C ASP A 39 10.28 -12.72 5.20
N PRO A 40 10.29 -13.89 4.54
CA PRO A 40 11.50 -14.69 4.39
C PRO A 40 12.64 -14.00 3.63
N GLU A 41 12.33 -12.93 2.89
CA GLU A 41 13.26 -12.10 2.12
C GLU A 41 13.82 -10.94 2.97
N GLY A 42 13.33 -10.77 4.20
CA GLY A 42 13.73 -9.73 5.15
C GLY A 42 12.96 -8.42 5.02
N HIS A 43 11.84 -8.40 4.29
CA HIS A 43 11.00 -7.21 4.15
C HIS A 43 9.96 -7.13 5.27
N GLU A 44 9.83 -5.96 5.89
CA GLU A 44 8.81 -5.70 6.90
C GLU A 44 7.43 -5.57 6.23
N ILE A 45 6.51 -6.37 6.73
CA ILE A 45 5.12 -6.48 6.30
C ILE A 45 4.24 -5.90 7.40
N LEU A 46 3.40 -4.96 7.02
CA LEU A 46 2.39 -4.33 7.88
C LEU A 46 1.01 -4.91 7.58
N SER A 47 0.33 -5.39 8.61
CA SER A 47 -1.07 -5.82 8.57
C SER A 47 -1.94 -4.77 9.25
N TYR A 48 -3.01 -4.34 8.59
CA TYR A 48 -3.90 -3.29 9.11
C TYR A 48 -5.34 -3.51 8.66
N CYS A 49 -6.27 -2.95 9.44
CA CYS A 49 -7.69 -2.96 9.11
C CYS A 49 -8.29 -1.55 9.08
N TYR A 50 -9.37 -1.38 8.33
CA TYR A 50 -10.11 -0.13 8.20
C TYR A 50 -11.55 -0.39 7.77
N THR A 51 -12.45 0.52 8.14
CA THR A 51 -13.88 0.39 7.86
C THR A 51 -14.31 1.42 6.82
N VAL A 52 -14.97 0.98 5.74
CA VAL A 52 -15.57 1.86 4.72
C VAL A 52 -17.03 1.50 4.54
N GLY A 53 -17.93 2.45 4.82
CA GLY A 53 -19.37 2.24 4.66
C GLY A 53 -19.94 1.10 5.53
N GLY A 54 -19.34 0.83 6.69
CA GLY A 54 -19.72 -0.25 7.59
C GLY A 54 -19.18 -1.63 7.20
N VAL A 55 -18.33 -1.72 6.17
CA VAL A 55 -17.61 -2.93 5.79
C VAL A 55 -16.17 -2.83 6.25
N ASP A 56 -15.72 -3.84 6.98
CA ASP A 56 -14.34 -3.95 7.44
C ASP A 56 -13.47 -4.59 6.35
N TYR A 57 -12.33 -3.97 6.12
CA TYR A 57 -11.30 -4.43 5.20
C TYR A 57 -10.04 -4.68 5.98
N GLU A 58 -9.40 -5.80 5.69
CA GLU A 58 -8.08 -6.16 6.19
C GLU A 58 -7.11 -6.21 5.02
N THR A 59 -5.91 -5.69 5.20
CA THR A 59 -4.93 -5.59 4.13
C THR A 59 -3.52 -5.73 4.68
N VAL A 60 -2.64 -6.27 3.83
CA VAL A 60 -1.23 -6.49 4.11
C VAL A 60 -0.41 -5.66 3.13
N GLN A 61 0.61 -4.96 3.62
CA GLN A 61 1.46 -4.06 2.84
C GLN A 61 2.93 -4.23 3.20
N ARG A 62 3.80 -4.32 2.19
CA ARG A 62 5.25 -4.19 2.38
C ARG A 62 5.63 -2.72 2.61
N LEU A 63 6.30 -2.44 3.72
CA LEU A 63 6.81 -1.11 4.06
C LEU A 63 7.93 -0.70 3.11
N ASN A 64 7.95 0.56 2.70
CA ASN A 64 9.08 1.13 1.96
C ASN A 64 10.15 1.69 2.94
N GLU A 65 11.32 2.07 2.42
CA GLU A 65 12.42 2.60 3.23
C GLU A 65 12.04 3.83 4.07
N GLU A 66 11.18 4.71 3.55
CA GLU A 66 10.73 5.89 4.29
C GLU A 66 9.83 5.51 5.47
N GLN A 67 8.92 4.55 5.27
CA GLN A 67 8.03 4.02 6.31
C GLN A 67 8.80 3.23 7.36
N LEU A 68 9.81 2.47 6.94
CA LEU A 68 10.75 1.78 7.83
C LEU A 68 11.47 2.73 8.78
N SER A 69 11.81 3.94 8.32
CA SER A 69 12.41 4.97 9.18
C SER A 69 11.48 5.45 10.32
N ARG A 70 10.17 5.21 10.20
CA ARG A 70 9.11 5.59 11.14
C ARG A 70 8.37 4.38 11.70
N LYS A 71 9.03 3.21 11.76
CA LYS A 71 8.41 1.94 12.19
C LYS A 71 7.66 2.00 13.53
N ASP A 72 8.09 2.89 14.44
CA ASP A 72 7.45 3.07 15.75
C ASP A 72 6.01 3.58 15.65
N ASN A 73 5.62 4.20 14.53
CA ASN A 73 4.24 4.61 14.27
C ASN A 73 3.33 3.43 13.85
N TYR A 74 3.94 2.30 13.49
CA TYR A 74 3.25 1.11 12.98
C TYR A 74 3.18 -0.01 14.03
N LEU A 75 3.23 0.34 15.32
CA LEU A 75 3.04 -0.65 16.38
C LEU A 75 1.59 -1.16 16.41
N PRO A 76 1.35 -2.45 16.74
CA PRO A 76 0.00 -3.01 16.88
C PRO A 76 -0.92 -2.15 17.75
N GLY A 77 -2.14 -1.90 17.28
CA GLY A 77 -3.13 -1.02 17.93
C GLY A 77 -2.97 0.47 17.65
N SER A 78 -1.87 0.88 17.00
CA SER A 78 -1.70 2.27 16.55
C SER A 78 -2.70 2.61 15.46
N ARG A 79 -3.09 3.88 15.40
CA ARG A 79 -3.93 4.41 14.33
C ARG A 79 -3.10 5.22 13.36
N VAL A 80 -3.29 4.95 12.07
CA VAL A 80 -2.52 5.56 11.00
C VAL A 80 -3.42 6.06 9.89
N ASP A 81 -2.93 7.08 9.17
CA ASP A 81 -3.60 7.57 7.99
C ASP A 81 -3.40 6.59 6.82
N LEU A 82 -4.49 6.31 6.12
CA LEU A 82 -4.48 5.49 4.91
C LEU A 82 -5.11 6.25 3.75
N ARG A 83 -4.75 5.83 2.54
CA ARG A 83 -5.46 6.22 1.32
C ARG A 83 -6.04 5.02 0.62
N TYR A 84 -7.31 5.12 0.24
CA TYR A 84 -8.02 4.05 -0.47
C TYR A 84 -8.73 4.59 -1.71
N ASP A 85 -9.03 3.71 -2.66
CA ASP A 85 -9.87 4.04 -3.82
C ASP A 85 -11.36 3.92 -3.43
N PRO A 86 -12.17 4.99 -3.46
CA PRO A 86 -13.60 4.93 -3.12
C PRO A 86 -14.41 3.98 -4.02
N HIS A 87 -13.97 3.76 -5.26
CA HIS A 87 -14.63 2.84 -6.19
C HIS A 87 -14.17 1.39 -5.99
N ARG A 88 -13.02 1.18 -5.32
CA ARG A 88 -12.45 -0.13 -5.02
C ARG A 88 -11.83 -0.10 -3.61
N PRO A 89 -12.65 -0.10 -2.53
CA PRO A 89 -12.15 0.15 -1.18
C PRO A 89 -11.02 -0.77 -0.74
N ALA A 90 -11.04 -2.04 -1.16
CA ALA A 90 -9.98 -3.02 -0.90
C ALA A 90 -8.59 -2.60 -1.43
N ASN A 91 -8.53 -1.63 -2.35
CA ASN A 91 -7.27 -1.07 -2.82
C ASN A 91 -6.89 0.12 -1.93
N SER A 92 -6.02 -0.15 -0.97
CA SER A 92 -5.54 0.82 0.01
C SER A 92 -4.01 0.84 0.13
N ILE A 93 -3.52 1.88 0.79
CA ILE A 93 -2.13 2.05 1.17
C ILE A 93 -2.06 2.89 2.46
N VAL A 94 -1.22 2.48 3.40
CA VAL A 94 -0.84 3.31 4.54
C VAL A 94 0.16 4.37 4.08
N VAL A 95 0.02 5.60 4.57
CA VAL A 95 0.87 6.74 4.24
C VAL A 95 2.04 6.85 5.22
#